data_AF-A0A539DHJ9-F1
#
_entry.id   AF-A0A539DHJ9-F1
#
_cell.length_a   1.000
_cell.length_b   1.000
_cell.length_c   1.000
_cell.angle_alpha   90.00
_cell.angle_beta   90.00
_cell.angle_gamma   90.00
#
_symmetry.space_group_name_H-M   'P 1'
#
loop_
_entity.id
_entity.type
_entity.pdbx_description
1 polymer ?
#
loop_
_entity_poly.entity_id
_entity_poly.type
_entity_poly.pdbx_seq_one_letter_code
_entity_poly.pdbx_strand_id
1 'polypeptide(L)'
;MTDDRGRGEAARADRVLSEMIDQQRAKVLRVAHEYAPRATPEDILNPHDIPELAGAPIFHFEDGILAGLISAQIALRARGVEGAPVE
;
A
#
# COMPACT_ATOMS: atom_id res chain seq x y z
N MET A 1 -22.57 -23.60 11.23
CA MET A 1 -21.51 -24.10 10.33
C MET A 1 -21.22 -23.01 9.30
N THR A 2 -20.60 -21.92 9.76
CA THR A 2 -20.54 -20.62 9.08
C THR A 2 -19.14 -20.37 8.52
N ASP A 3 -19.08 -20.27 7.19
CA ASP A 3 -18.12 -19.52 6.37
C ASP A 3 -16.62 -19.55 6.74
N ASP A 4 -16.07 -20.74 6.98
CA ASP A 4 -14.61 -20.89 7.17
C ASP A 4 -13.82 -20.67 5.87
N ARG A 5 -14.47 -20.96 4.72
CA ARG A 5 -13.89 -20.76 3.40
C ARG A 5 -13.73 -19.28 3.05
N GLY A 6 -14.73 -18.44 3.31
CA GLY A 6 -14.65 -16.99 3.06
C GLY A 6 -13.58 -16.31 3.92
N ARG A 7 -13.42 -16.72 5.19
CA ARG A 7 -12.32 -16.26 6.05
C ARG A 7 -10.95 -16.69 5.51
N GLY A 8 -10.82 -17.92 5.01
CA GLY A 8 -9.58 -18.41 4.40
C GLY A 8 -9.19 -17.67 3.12
N GLU A 9 -10.16 -17.32 2.28
CA GLU A 9 -9.95 -16.54 1.05
C GLU A 9 -9.56 -15.09 1.35
N ALA A 10 -10.22 -14.43 2.31
CA ALA A 10 -9.87 -13.09 2.75
C ALA A 10 -8.44 -13.03 3.32
N ALA A 11 -8.04 -14.01 4.14
CA ALA A 11 -6.67 -14.09 4.66
C ALA A 11 -5.63 -14.31 3.55
N ARG A 12 -5.97 -15.05 2.49
CA ARG A 12 -5.08 -15.20 1.33
C ARG A 12 -4.97 -13.91 0.53
N ALA A 13 -6.07 -13.21 0.30
CA ALA A 13 -6.07 -11.93 -0.38
C ALA A 13 -5.27 -10.87 0.40
N ASP A 14 -5.35 -10.86 1.74
CA ASP A 14 -4.58 -9.93 2.58
C ASP A 14 -3.07 -10.15 2.46
N ARG A 15 -2.63 -11.41 2.40
CA ARG A 15 -1.22 -11.77 2.17
C ARG A 15 -0.73 -11.32 0.80
N VAL A 16 -1.50 -11.59 -0.25
CA VAL A 16 -1.17 -11.13 -1.61
C VAL A 16 -1.07 -9.61 -1.67
N LEU A 17 -2.02 -8.89 -1.05
CA LEU A 17 -1.97 -7.44 -0.99
C LEU A 17 -0.75 -6.93 -0.21
N SER A 18 -0.36 -7.60 0.89
CA SER A 18 0.86 -7.24 1.64
C SER A 18 2.11 -7.37 0.77
N GLU A 19 2.25 -8.47 0.03
CA GLU A 19 3.37 -8.69 -0.89
C GLU A 19 3.41 -7.64 -2.01
N MET A 20 2.24 -7.32 -2.58
CA MET A 20 2.13 -6.27 -3.61
C MET A 20 2.48 -4.88 -3.08
N ILE A 21 2.06 -4.56 -1.85
CA ILE A 21 2.39 -3.29 -1.19
C ILE A 21 3.90 -3.17 -0.99
N ASP A 22 4.58 -4.22 -0.53
CA ASP A 22 6.03 -4.19 -0.31
C ASP A 22 6.80 -4.03 -1.61
N GLN A 23 6.38 -4.73 -2.67
CA GLN A 23 6.95 -4.56 -4.01
C GLN A 23 6.72 -3.15 -4.55
N GLN A 24 5.53 -2.60 -4.35
CA GLN A 24 5.21 -1.26 -4.83
C GLN A 24 5.95 -0.18 -4.04
N ARG A 25 6.13 -0.33 -2.71
CA ARG A 25 6.99 0.57 -1.91
C ARG A 25 8.42 0.62 -2.43
N ALA A 26 9.01 -0.56 -2.70
CA ALA A 26 10.35 -0.62 -3.27
C ALA A 26 10.43 0.06 -4.65
N LYS A 27 9.37 -0.09 -5.47
CA LYS A 27 9.27 0.56 -6.77
C LYS A 27 9.17 2.08 -6.65
N VAL A 28 8.31 2.59 -5.77
CA VAL A 28 8.13 4.02 -5.51
C VAL A 28 9.45 4.64 -5.04
N LEU A 29 10.15 4.00 -4.08
CA LEU A 29 11.45 4.49 -3.62
C LEU A 29 12.49 4.52 -4.74
N ARG A 30 12.57 3.45 -5.55
CA ARG A 30 13.48 3.39 -6.70
C ARG A 30 13.20 4.52 -7.70
N VAL A 31 11.92 4.77 -8.01
CA VAL A 31 11.52 5.86 -8.92
C VAL A 31 11.81 7.23 -8.29
N ALA A 32 11.55 7.40 -6.99
CA ALA A 32 11.86 8.63 -6.28
C ALA A 32 13.36 8.95 -6.32
N HIS A 33 14.23 7.94 -6.23
CA HIS A 33 15.68 8.11 -6.35
C HIS A 33 16.15 8.60 -7.72
N GLU A 34 15.34 8.48 -8.77
CA GLU A 34 15.64 9.07 -10.09
C GLU A 34 15.56 10.62 -10.06
N TYR A 35 14.82 11.19 -9.10
CA TYR A 35 14.63 12.63 -8.91
C TYR A 35 15.34 13.17 -7.66
N ALA A 36 15.27 12.42 -6.56
CA ALA A 36 15.83 12.74 -5.26
C ALA A 36 16.67 11.57 -4.73
N PRO A 37 17.96 11.46 -5.13
CA PRO A 37 18.82 10.30 -4.82
C PRO A 37 19.07 10.04 -3.32
N ARG A 38 18.75 11.02 -2.46
CA ARG A 38 18.93 10.94 -1.01
C ARG A 38 17.63 10.68 -0.25
N ALA A 39 16.50 10.57 -0.94
CA ALA A 39 15.22 10.32 -0.29
C ALA A 39 15.26 8.98 0.46
N THR A 40 14.78 9.00 1.69
CA THR A 40 14.62 7.80 2.52
C THR A 40 13.22 7.22 2.35
N PRO A 41 12.98 5.94 2.68
CA PRO A 41 11.63 5.38 2.72
C PRO A 41 10.66 6.23 3.55
N GLU A 42 11.14 6.82 4.64
CA GLU A 42 10.37 7.71 5.51
C GLU A 42 9.97 9.01 4.82
N ASP A 43 10.87 9.61 4.03
CA ASP A 43 10.56 10.83 3.28
C ASP A 43 9.49 10.59 2.21
N ILE A 44 9.45 9.38 1.63
CA ILE A 44 8.42 8.99 0.65
C ILE A 44 7.02 8.94 1.27
N LEU A 45 6.89 8.77 2.59
CA LEU A 45 5.59 8.82 3.26
C LEU A 45 4.99 10.24 3.26
N ASN A 46 5.83 11.27 3.13
CA ASN A 46 5.45 12.68 3.06
C ASN A 46 6.21 13.37 1.92
N PRO A 47 5.94 13.02 0.65
CA PRO A 47 6.77 13.46 -0.48
C PRO A 47 6.65 14.96 -0.76
N HIS A 48 5.70 15.66 -0.14
CA HIS A 48 5.55 17.11 -0.22
C HIS A 48 6.73 17.89 0.37
N ASP A 49 7.51 17.26 1.26
CA ASP A 49 8.73 17.86 1.83
C ASP A 49 9.94 17.73 0.90
N ILE A 50 9.80 17.04 -0.24
CA ILE A 50 10.84 16.86 -1.27
C ILE A 50 10.43 17.62 -2.55
N PRO A 51 10.87 18.88 -2.74
CA PRO A 51 10.50 19.69 -3.90
C PRO A 51 10.77 19.03 -5.25
N GLU A 52 11.81 18.20 -5.34
CA GLU A 52 12.21 17.47 -6.55
C GLU A 52 11.13 16.47 -7.00
N LEU A 53 10.29 15.96 -6.09
CA LEU A 53 9.22 15.03 -6.42
C LEU A 53 7.95 15.73 -6.92
N ALA A 54 7.76 17.02 -6.61
CA ALA A 54 6.55 17.76 -7.00
C ALA A 54 6.33 17.80 -8.53
N GLY A 55 7.40 17.70 -9.32
CA GLY A 55 7.37 17.67 -10.79
C GLY A 55 7.52 16.27 -11.41
N ALA A 56 7.48 15.20 -10.63
CA ALA A 56 7.81 13.84 -11.08
C ALA A 56 6.55 13.02 -11.41
N PRO A 57 6.03 13.03 -12.66
CA PRO A 57 4.76 12.37 -13.00
C PRO A 57 4.81 10.85 -12.82
N ILE A 58 5.96 10.22 -13.10
CA ILE A 58 6.14 8.77 -12.92
C ILE A 58 6.08 8.43 -11.43
N PHE A 59 6.72 9.22 -10.57
CA PHE A 59 6.63 9.06 -9.12
C PHE A 59 5.18 9.11 -8.63
N HIS A 60 4.42 10.14 -9.00
CA HIS A 60 3.02 10.28 -8.57
C HIS A 60 2.12 9.14 -9.06
N PHE A 61 2.37 8.61 -10.26
CA PHE A 61 1.63 7.46 -10.77
C PHE A 61 1.88 6.22 -9.90
N GLU A 62 3.14 5.94 -9.58
CA GLU A 62 3.50 4.78 -8.76
C GLU A 62 3.04 4.92 -7.31
N ASP A 63 3.12 6.13 -6.75
CA ASP A 63 2.61 6.45 -5.41
C ASP A 63 1.08 6.30 -5.33
N GLY A 64 0.36 6.73 -6.37
CA GLY A 64 -1.09 6.51 -6.47
C GLY A 64 -1.48 5.03 -6.50
N ILE A 65 -0.69 4.18 -7.17
CA ILE A 65 -0.89 2.72 -7.14
C ILE A 65 -0.68 2.18 -5.71
N LEU A 66 0.37 2.63 -5.03
CA LEU A 66 0.63 2.24 -3.64
C LEU A 66 -0.55 2.60 -2.73
N ALA A 67 -1.06 3.84 -2.82
CA ALA A 67 -2.21 4.30 -2.08
C ALA A 67 -3.47 3.46 -2.37
N GLY A 68 -3.69 3.07 -3.62
CA GLY A 68 -4.78 2.18 -4.02
C GLY A 68 -4.68 0.78 -3.41
N LEU A 69 -3.49 0.17 -3.41
CA LEU A 69 -3.25 -1.14 -2.80
C LEU A 69 -3.48 -1.12 -1.28
N ILE A 70 -2.97 -0.08 -0.60
CA ILE A 70 -3.19 0.12 0.84
C ILE A 70 -4.68 0.28 1.13
N SER A 71 -5.39 1.09 0.33
CA SER A 71 -6.85 1.29 0.48
C SER A 71 -7.63 -0.01 0.30
N ALA A 72 -7.26 -0.84 -0.68
CA ALA A 72 -7.88 -2.15 -0.90
C ALA A 72 -7.65 -3.09 0.30
N GLN A 73 -6.44 -3.10 0.86
CA GLN A 73 -6.11 -3.91 2.04
C GLN A 73 -6.88 -3.45 3.28
N ILE A 74 -7.00 -2.14 3.51
CA ILE A 74 -7.81 -1.58 4.59
C ILE A 74 -9.27 -2.03 4.46
N ALA A 75 -9.85 -1.92 3.26
CA ALA A 75 -11.23 -2.32 3.02
C ALA A 75 -11.44 -3.84 3.23
N LEU A 76 -10.50 -4.67 2.78
CA LEU A 76 -10.53 -6.12 2.99
C LEU A 76 -10.47 -6.47 4.47
N ARG A 77 -9.57 -5.84 5.23
CA ARG A 77 -9.41 -6.06 6.68
C ARG A 77 -10.63 -5.60 7.46
N ALA A 78 -11.19 -4.43 7.14
CA ALA A 78 -12.40 -3.91 7.80
C ALA A 78 -13.57 -4.89 7.66
N ARG A 79 -13.79 -5.43 6.44
CA ARG A 79 -14.81 -6.46 6.18
C ARG A 79 -14.52 -7.79 6.89
N GLY A 80 -13.24 -8.13 7.10
CA GLY A 80 -12.86 -9.29 7.91
C GLY A 80 -13.10 -9.10 9.42
N VAL A 81 -13.06 -7.85 9.92
CA VAL A 81 -13.29 -7.49 11.33
C VAL A 81 -14.78 -7.38 11.65
N GLU A 82 -15.64 -6.97 10.70
CA GLU A 82 -17.10 -6.92 10.88
C GLU A 82 -17.77 -8.29 11.16
N GLY A 83 -17.03 -9.40 11.04
CA GLY A 83 -17.46 -10.74 11.43
C GLY A 83 -17.03 -11.19 12.84
N ALA A 84 -16.28 -10.38 13.59
CA ALA A 84 -15.92 -10.65 14.98
C ALA A 84 -17.03 -10.14 15.92
N PRO A 85 -17.47 -10.92 16.92
CA PRO A 85 -18.45 -10.45 17.88
C PRO A 85 -17.85 -9.27 18.64
N VAL A 86 -18.59 -8.16 18.67
CA VAL A 86 -18.37 -7.07 19.60
C VAL A 86 -18.80 -7.60 20.97
N GLU A 87 -17.85 -7.76 21.89
CA GLU A 87 -18.15 -8.01 23.32
C GLU A 87 -18.84 -6.82 23.97
#